data_AF-A0A9N9WU82-F1
#
_entry.id   AF-A0A9N9WU82-F1
#
_cell.length_a   1.000
_cell.length_b   1.000
_cell.length_c   1.000
_cell.angle_alpha   90.00
_cell.angle_beta   90.00
_cell.angle_gamma   90.00
#
_symmetry.space_group_name_H-M   'P 1'
#
loop_
_entity.id
_entity.type
_entity.pdbx_description
1 polymer ?
#
loop_
_entity_poly.entity_id
_entity_poly.type
_entity_poly.pdbx_seq_one_letter_code
_entity_poly.pdbx_strand_id
1 'polypeptide(L)'
;MKTLATVLAFMAVVNFSNSLLIPTICTGDLIKTDCFGECPPRCIGVLPIDCTFKCKKGCMCKEGFVFDNRYKCIKNEGCKNGFVQRRIG
;
A
#
# COMPACT_ATOMS: atom_id res chain seq x y z
N MET A 1 2.76 22.88 -42.82
CA MET A 1 1.88 23.29 -41.70
C MET A 1 1.21 22.10 -40.99
N LYS A 2 1.92 20.98 -40.76
CA LYS A 2 1.38 19.79 -40.05
C LYS A 2 2.16 19.42 -38.79
N THR A 3 3.25 20.16 -38.51
CA THR A 3 4.20 19.91 -37.44
C THR A 3 3.75 20.45 -36.08
N LEU A 4 3.02 21.57 -36.03
CA LEU A 4 2.57 22.14 -34.75
C LEU A 4 1.44 21.30 -34.10
N ALA A 5 0.46 20.87 -34.90
CA ALA A 5 -0.67 20.07 -34.41
C ALA A 5 -0.27 18.65 -33.99
N THR A 6 0.69 18.02 -34.71
CA THR A 6 1.23 16.72 -34.33
C THR A 6 2.05 16.79 -33.05
N VAL A 7 2.89 17.82 -32.89
CA VAL A 7 3.68 18.02 -31.66
C VAL A 7 2.78 18.25 -30.44
N LEU A 8 1.70 19.02 -30.56
CA LEU A 8 0.73 19.22 -29.47
C LEU A 8 0.00 17.92 -29.09
N ALA A 9 -0.32 17.07 -30.07
CA ALA A 9 -0.92 15.76 -29.79
C ALA A 9 0.05 14.84 -29.05
N PHE A 10 1.34 14.81 -29.42
CA PHE A 10 2.37 14.06 -28.68
C PHE A 10 2.55 14.57 -27.25
N MET A 11 2.57 15.89 -27.05
CA MET A 11 2.68 16.49 -25.72
C MET A 11 1.48 16.18 -24.82
N ALA A 12 0.27 16.07 -25.38
CA ALA A 12 -0.91 15.65 -24.63
C ALA A 12 -0.83 14.18 -24.16
N VAL A 13 -0.26 13.28 -24.98
CA VAL A 13 -0.08 11.86 -24.63
C VAL A 13 0.94 11.66 -23.52
N VAL A 14 2.06 12.40 -23.52
CA VAL A 14 3.08 12.30 -22.45
C VAL A 14 2.61 12.89 -21.11
N ASN A 15 1.69 13.86 -21.11
CA ASN A 15 1.11 14.42 -19.89
C ASN A 15 0.07 13.50 -19.22
N PHE A 16 -0.52 12.54 -19.94
CA PHE A 16 -1.52 11.62 -19.38
C PHE A 16 -0.89 10.43 -18.63
N SER A 17 0.29 10.00 -19.06
CA SER A 17 0.98 8.85 -18.47
C SER A 17 1.63 9.12 -17.11
N ASN A 18 1.62 10.37 -16.64
CA ASN A 18 2.36 10.77 -15.43
C ASN A 18 1.51 10.88 -14.15
N SER A 19 0.19 10.62 -14.23
CA SER A 19 -0.72 10.69 -13.07
C SER A 19 -1.23 9.33 -12.57
N LEU A 20 -0.76 8.21 -13.13
CA LEU A 20 -1.24 6.86 -12.79
C LEU A 20 -0.12 5.88 -12.41
N LEU A 21 1.05 6.38 -12.00
CA LEU A 21 2.08 5.54 -11.40
C LEU A 21 1.84 5.50 -9.89
N ILE A 22 0.72 4.90 -9.47
CA ILE A 22 0.69 4.28 -8.14
C ILE A 22 1.66 3.12 -8.25
N PRO A 23 2.83 3.13 -7.58
CA PRO A 23 3.70 1.97 -7.63
C PRO A 23 2.95 0.82 -6.94
N THR A 24 2.31 -0.04 -7.74
CA THR A 24 1.86 -1.38 -7.33
C THR A 24 3.06 -2.34 -7.30
N ILE A 25 4.27 -1.78 -7.22
CA ILE A 25 5.51 -2.52 -7.08
C ILE A 25 5.74 -2.61 -5.58
N CYS A 26 5.39 -3.76 -5.01
CA CYS A 26 5.73 -4.08 -3.64
C CYS A 26 7.25 -4.34 -3.58
N THR A 27 7.97 -3.56 -2.80
CA THR A 27 9.44 -3.68 -2.64
C THR A 27 9.80 -3.95 -1.18
N GLY A 28 11.00 -4.49 -0.95
CA GLY A 28 11.47 -4.81 0.39
C GLY A 28 10.63 -5.90 1.07
N ASP A 29 10.10 -5.59 2.26
CA ASP A 29 9.32 -6.53 3.08
C ASP A 29 7.81 -6.56 2.75
N LEU A 30 7.42 -5.94 1.63
CA LEU A 30 6.05 -5.93 1.14
C LEU A 30 5.83 -7.03 0.09
N ILE A 31 4.71 -7.75 0.21
CA ILE A 31 4.26 -8.76 -0.75
C ILE A 31 2.94 -8.33 -1.41
N LYS A 32 2.79 -8.69 -2.68
CA LYS A 32 1.55 -8.48 -3.41
C LYS A 32 0.46 -9.40 -2.87
N THR A 33 -0.73 -8.86 -2.67
CA THR A 33 -1.90 -9.61 -2.21
C THR A 33 -3.14 -9.22 -3.01
N ASP A 34 -3.99 -10.21 -3.28
CA ASP A 34 -5.33 -9.95 -3.81
C ASP A 34 -6.34 -9.55 -2.72
N CYS A 35 -5.99 -9.75 -1.45
CA CYS A 35 -6.78 -9.30 -0.31
C CYS A 35 -5.91 -8.58 0.74
N PHE A 36 -5.88 -7.27 0.63
CA PHE A 36 -5.47 -6.30 1.64
C PHE A 36 -6.75 -5.77 2.32
N GLY A 37 -6.97 -6.16 3.57
CA GLY A 37 -8.12 -5.67 4.36
C GLY A 37 -7.97 -4.20 4.74
N GLU A 38 -9.04 -3.55 5.17
CA GLU A 38 -9.01 -2.14 5.57
C GLU A 38 -8.14 -1.87 6.80
N CYS A 39 -7.95 -2.89 7.64
CA CYS A 39 -7.05 -2.88 8.79
C CYS A 39 -5.89 -3.86 8.60
N PRO A 40 -4.80 -3.46 7.95
CA PRO A 40 -3.60 -4.28 7.91
C PRO A 40 -2.97 -4.36 9.32
N PRO A 41 -2.20 -5.42 9.62
CA PRO A 41 -1.50 -5.55 10.89
C PRO A 41 -0.53 -4.39 11.15
N ARG A 42 -0.65 -3.74 12.31
CA ARG A 42 0.22 -2.62 12.72
C ARG A 42 0.73 -2.75 14.16
N CYS A 43 1.84 -2.10 14.46
CA CYS A 43 2.31 -1.83 15.82
C CYS A 43 1.51 -0.67 16.45
N ILE A 44 0.20 -0.84 16.55
CA ILE A 44 -0.67 0.05 17.32
C ILE A 44 -1.19 -0.73 18.53
N GLY A 45 -1.48 -0.05 19.64
CA GLY A 45 -2.15 -0.69 20.78
C GLY A 45 -3.47 -1.35 20.36
N VAL A 46 -4.03 -2.20 21.22
CA VAL A 46 -5.37 -2.78 21.00
C VAL A 46 -6.39 -1.64 20.95
N LEU A 47 -6.66 -1.14 19.75
CA LEU A 47 -7.77 -0.25 19.50
C LEU A 47 -8.90 -1.10 18.92
N PRO A 48 -10.12 -1.02 19.46
CA PRO A 48 -11.28 -1.60 18.81
C PRO A 48 -11.51 -0.79 17.53
N ILE A 49 -10.94 -1.26 16.43
CA ILE A 49 -11.24 -0.75 15.10
C ILE A 49 -12.21 -1.77 14.51
N ASP A 50 -13.45 -1.33 14.24
CA ASP A 50 -14.39 -2.13 13.47
C ASP A 50 -13.89 -2.23 12.04
N CYS A 51 -13.17 -3.31 11.77
CA CYS A 51 -12.59 -3.59 10.47
C CYS A 51 -13.59 -4.33 9.62
N THR A 52 -13.96 -3.77 8.47
CA THR A 52 -14.78 -4.51 7.52
C THR A 52 -13.93 -5.52 6.75
N PHE A 53 -14.50 -6.66 6.38
CA PHE A 53 -13.82 -7.71 5.58
C PHE A 53 -13.68 -7.33 4.09
N LYS A 54 -13.65 -6.04 3.75
CA LYS A 54 -13.48 -5.58 2.36
C LYS A 54 -12.04 -5.83 1.91
N CYS A 55 -11.85 -6.86 1.08
CA CYS A 55 -10.58 -7.12 0.40
C CYS A 55 -10.34 -6.10 -0.71
N LYS A 56 -9.14 -5.52 -0.74
CA LYS A 56 -8.62 -4.70 -1.86
C LYS A 56 -7.30 -5.29 -2.36
N LYS A 57 -7.00 -5.21 -3.65
CA LYS A 57 -5.69 -5.63 -4.16
C LYS A 57 -4.63 -4.60 -3.77
N GLY A 58 -3.44 -5.04 -3.36
CA GLY A 58 -2.38 -4.12 -2.92
C GLY A 58 -1.13 -4.83 -2.40
N CYS A 59 -0.37 -4.11 -1.57
CA CYS A 59 0.83 -4.62 -0.92
C CYS A 59 0.61 -4.75 0.58
N MET A 60 0.91 -5.91 1.17
CA MET A 60 0.91 -6.11 2.62
C MET A 60 2.32 -6.43 3.11
N CYS A 61 2.62 -6.22 4.39
CA CYS A 61 3.84 -6.76 4.97
C CYS A 61 3.83 -8.29 4.87
N LYS A 62 4.99 -8.87 4.57
CA LYS A 62 5.18 -10.33 4.59
C LYS A 62 4.92 -10.89 5.99
N GLU A 63 4.71 -12.19 6.07
CA GLU A 63 4.45 -12.88 7.34
C GLU A 63 5.55 -12.61 8.38
N GLY A 64 5.14 -12.39 9.64
CA GLY A 64 6.03 -12.01 10.74
C GLY A 64 6.39 -10.51 10.81
N PHE A 65 5.90 -9.71 9.85
CA PHE A 65 6.09 -8.25 9.81
C PHE A 65 4.75 -7.50 9.91
N VAL A 66 4.81 -6.31 10.47
CA VAL A 66 3.68 -5.39 10.68
C VAL A 66 4.09 -3.97 10.31
N PHE A 67 3.11 -3.13 9.98
CA PHE A 67 3.39 -1.71 9.74
C PHE A 67 3.69 -0.99 11.05
N ASP A 68 4.77 -0.22 11.07
CA ASP A 68 5.01 0.80 12.09
C ASP A 68 4.14 2.05 11.83
N ASN A 69 4.26 3.06 12.69
CA ASN A 69 3.55 4.34 12.55
C ASN A 69 3.95 5.14 11.30
N ARG A 70 5.03 4.74 10.62
CA ARG A 70 5.55 5.35 9.39
C ARG A 70 5.29 4.49 8.15
N TYR A 71 4.40 3.49 8.24
CA TYR A 71 4.07 2.57 7.16
C TYR A 71 5.25 1.74 6.64
N LYS A 72 6.25 1.50 7.49
CA LYS A 72 7.34 0.56 7.22
C LYS A 72 7.03 -0.79 7.84
N CYS A 73 7.35 -1.87 7.12
CA CYS A 73 7.26 -3.20 7.68
C CYS A 73 8.42 -3.43 8.65
N ILE A 74 8.10 -3.76 9.90
CA ILE A 74 9.06 -4.16 10.93
C ILE A 74 8.64 -5.51 11.50
N LYS A 75 9.60 -6.25 12.07
CA LYS A 75 9.29 -7.50 12.76
C LYS A 75 8.33 -7.23 13.91
N ASN A 76 7.41 -8.16 14.15
CA ASN A 76 6.44 -8.07 15.26
C ASN A 76 7.11 -7.84 16.61
N GLU A 77 8.26 -8.48 16.85
CA GLU A 77 9.10 -8.33 18.04
C GLU A 77 9.60 -6.89 18.25
N GLY A 78 9.68 -6.10 17.17
CA GLY A 78 10.08 -4.69 17.21
C GLY A 78 8.98 -3.74 17.69
N CYS A 79 7.75 -4.22 17.91
CA CYS A 79 6.69 -3.40 18.50
C CYS A 79 6.98 -3.16 19.99
N LYS A 80 7.26 -1.91 20.37
CA LYS A 80 7.63 -1.51 21.75
C LYS A 80 6.63 -1.91 22.85
N ASN A 81 5.38 -2.19 22.49
CA ASN A 81 4.32 -2.56 23.42
C ASN A 81 3.76 -3.99 23.19
N GLY A 82 4.35 -4.79 22.29
CA GLY A 82 3.91 -6.18 22.01
C GLY A 82 2.52 -6.32 21.38
N PHE A 83 1.78 -5.23 21.19
CA PHE A 83 0.46 -5.25 20.55
C PHE A 83 0.60 -5.14 19.04
N VAL A 84 0.26 -6.23 18.37
CA VAL A 84 0.01 -6.27 16.94
C VAL A 84 -1.49 -6.32 16.75
N GLN A 85 -2.06 -5.37 16.00
CA GLN A 85 -3.45 -5.48 15.57
C GLN A 85 -3.58 -6.70 14.65
N ARG A 86 -4.00 -7.84 15.18
CA ARG A 86 -4.31 -9.02 14.37
C ARG A 86 -5.73 -8.86 13.81
N ARG A 87 -5.95 -9.31 12.57
CA ARG A 87 -7.31 -9.42 12.02
C ARG A 87 -8.10 -10.32 12.96
N ILE A 88 -9.03 -9.75 13.72
CA ILE A 88 -10.04 -10.54 14.43
C ILE A 88 -11.04 -10.91 13.35
N GLY A 89 -10.91 -12.16 12.90
CA GLY A 89 -11.81 -12.84 11.96
C GLY A 89 -12.89 -13.56 12.73
#